data_AF-A0A6J6LEK2-F1
#
_entry.id   AF-A0A6J6LEK2-F1
#
_cell.length_a   1.000
_cell.length_b   1.000
_cell.length_c   1.000
_cell.angle_alpha   90.00
_cell.angle_beta   90.00
_cell.angle_gamma   90.00
#
_symmetry.space_group_name_H-M   'P 1'
#
loop_
_entity.id
_entity.type
_entity.pdbx_description
1 polymer ?
#
loop_
_entity_poly.entity_id
_entity_poly.type
_entity_poly.pdbx_seq_one_letter_code
_entity_poly.pdbx_strand_id
1 'polypeptide(L)'
;MNGENIDVTLVQTPQPRALATIQGDLDELLSHSKFSPLEDHWIRAIVTDKRRPERPMDRLRERFPHTLQLEFAPDGGGSDTSVRAVDISVLSPVEVTTSFIEYVSGSDATEFETALIQQAVERVRLDEVI
;
A
#
# COMPACT_ATOMS: atom_id res chain seq x y z
N MET A 1 27.66 -37.39 41.02
CA MET A 1 26.75 -36.29 40.63
C MET A 1 25.67 -36.93 39.79
N ASN A 2 24.47 -37.13 40.34
CA ASN A 2 23.36 -37.72 39.61
C ASN A 2 22.73 -36.61 38.77
N GLY A 3 22.96 -36.64 37.46
CA GLY A 3 22.26 -35.75 36.53
C GLY A 3 20.80 -36.18 36.45
N GLU A 4 19.92 -35.33 36.95
CA GLU A 4 18.47 -35.52 36.82
C GLU A 4 18.09 -35.45 35.34
N ASN A 5 17.39 -36.47 34.85
CA ASN A 5 17.01 -36.57 33.46
C ASN A 5 15.78 -35.68 33.23
N ILE A 6 15.95 -34.56 32.53
CA ILE A 6 14.88 -33.60 32.24
C ILE A 6 14.18 -34.06 30.96
N ASP A 7 12.88 -34.30 31.07
CA ASP A 7 12.04 -34.61 29.91
C ASP A 7 11.41 -33.32 29.36
N VAL A 8 11.45 -33.16 28.05
CA VAL A 8 10.96 -31.98 27.33
C VAL A 8 9.96 -32.46 26.29
N THR A 9 8.74 -31.92 26.35
CA THR A 9 7.69 -32.27 25.40
C THR A 9 7.12 -31.01 24.76
N LEU A 10 6.89 -31.07 23.44
CA LEU A 10 6.24 -29.99 22.71
C LEU A 10 4.74 -29.99 23.00
N VAL A 11 4.23 -28.85 23.44
CA VAL A 11 2.79 -28.62 23.61
C VAL A 11 2.26 -27.94 22.35
N GLN A 12 1.16 -28.46 21.81
CA GLN A 12 0.52 -27.88 20.63
C GLN A 12 -0.15 -26.55 20.99
N THR A 13 0.10 -25.53 20.17
CA THR A 13 -0.57 -24.22 20.28
C THR A 13 -1.82 -24.22 19.40
N PRO A 14 -3.02 -23.90 19.92
CA PRO A 14 -4.22 -23.83 19.10
C PRO A 14 -4.11 -22.72 18.07
N GLN A 15 -4.24 -23.08 16.79
CA GLN A 15 -4.23 -22.14 15.66
C GLN A 15 -5.67 -21.96 15.14
N PRO A 16 -6.38 -20.88 15.52
CA PRO A 16 -7.80 -20.73 15.18
C PRO A 16 -8.04 -20.48 13.69
N ARG A 17 -7.02 -20.03 12.95
CA ARG A 17 -7.07 -19.79 11.50
C ARG A 17 -5.70 -20.06 10.87
N ALA A 18 -5.71 -20.72 9.72
CA ALA A 18 -4.50 -20.92 8.92
C ALA A 18 -4.01 -19.58 8.32
N LEU A 19 -2.72 -19.51 7.98
CA LEU A 19 -2.15 -18.39 7.22
C LEU A 19 -2.09 -18.75 5.73
N ALA A 20 -2.34 -17.77 4.87
CA ALA A 20 -2.12 -17.90 3.44
C ALA A 20 -1.58 -16.61 2.83
N THR A 21 -0.80 -16.77 1.76
CA THR A 21 -0.35 -15.67 0.90
C THR A 21 -1.08 -15.78 -0.44
N ILE A 22 -1.69 -14.70 -0.89
CA ILE A 22 -2.33 -14.59 -2.21
C ILE A 22 -1.62 -13.53 -3.04
N GLN A 23 -1.52 -13.76 -4.34
CA GLN A 23 -0.86 -12.85 -5.28
C GLN A 23 -1.62 -12.82 -6.60
N GLY A 24 -1.75 -11.62 -7.17
CA GLY A 24 -2.42 -11.33 -8.44
C GLY A 24 -2.82 -9.86 -8.52
N ASP A 25 -3.46 -9.47 -9.61
CA ASP A 25 -4.15 -8.19 -9.66
C ASP A 25 -5.37 -8.21 -8.72
N LEU A 26 -5.80 -7.03 -8.27
CA LEU A 26 -6.84 -6.92 -7.27
C LEU A 26 -8.16 -7.54 -7.73
N ASP A 27 -8.50 -7.44 -9.01
CA ASP A 27 -9.76 -7.99 -9.52
C ASP A 27 -9.72 -9.52 -9.57
N GLU A 28 -8.58 -10.13 -9.91
CA GLU A 28 -8.36 -11.58 -9.81
C GLU A 28 -8.48 -12.05 -8.35
N LEU A 29 -7.80 -11.35 -7.43
CA LEU A 29 -7.84 -11.66 -6.00
C LEU A 29 -9.27 -11.61 -5.45
N LEU A 30 -10.13 -10.73 -5.98
CA LEU A 30 -11.51 -10.55 -5.52
C LEU A 30 -12.54 -11.41 -6.25
N SER A 31 -12.26 -11.90 -7.46
CA SER A 31 -13.25 -12.63 -8.27
C SER A 31 -12.94 -14.12 -8.45
N HIS A 32 -11.67 -14.52 -8.42
CA HIS A 32 -11.31 -15.88 -8.79
C HIS A 32 -11.69 -16.88 -7.68
N SER A 33 -12.38 -17.95 -8.06
CA SER A 33 -12.84 -19.02 -7.15
C SER A 33 -11.73 -19.82 -6.45
N LYS A 34 -10.48 -19.77 -6.97
CA LYS A 34 -9.33 -20.46 -6.38
C LYS A 34 -9.01 -19.95 -4.97
N PHE A 35 -9.42 -18.72 -4.65
CA PHE A 35 -9.19 -18.09 -3.36
C PHE A 35 -10.34 -18.28 -2.36
N SER A 36 -11.49 -18.82 -2.79
CA SER A 36 -12.64 -19.02 -1.90
C SER A 36 -12.34 -19.86 -0.64
N PRO A 37 -11.49 -20.91 -0.69
CA PRO A 37 -11.11 -21.64 0.53
C PRO A 37 -10.31 -20.81 1.55
N LEU A 38 -9.81 -19.65 1.15
CA LEU A 38 -8.91 -18.81 1.95
C LEU A 38 -9.64 -17.64 2.63
N GLU A 39 -10.95 -17.47 2.44
CA GLU A 39 -11.71 -16.32 2.96
C GLU A 39 -11.63 -16.19 4.49
N ASP A 40 -11.58 -17.31 5.21
CA ASP A 40 -11.44 -17.37 6.67
C ASP A 40 -9.96 -17.43 7.16
N HIS A 41 -8.98 -17.36 6.26
CA HIS A 41 -7.56 -17.43 6.62
C HIS A 41 -7.00 -16.06 7.02
N TRP A 42 -5.91 -16.06 7.78
CA TRP A 42 -5.06 -14.88 7.90
C TRP A 42 -4.33 -14.63 6.57
N ILE A 43 -4.64 -13.51 5.91
CA ILE A 43 -4.14 -13.23 4.55
C ILE A 43 -2.98 -12.22 4.56
N ARG A 44 -1.90 -12.57 3.86
CA ARG A 44 -0.97 -11.62 3.24
C ARG A 44 -1.33 -11.50 1.75
N ALA A 45 -1.76 -10.32 1.32
CA ALA A 45 -2.09 -10.05 -0.08
C ALA A 45 -0.94 -9.31 -0.77
N ILE A 46 -0.51 -9.82 -1.92
CA ILE A 46 0.47 -9.18 -2.80
C ILE A 46 -0.26 -8.76 -4.07
N VAL A 47 -0.48 -7.46 -4.22
CA VAL A 47 -1.24 -6.87 -5.33
C VAL A 47 -0.27 -6.49 -6.45
N THR A 48 -0.48 -7.03 -7.65
CA THR A 48 0.44 -6.86 -8.79
C THR A 48 -0.03 -5.86 -9.84
N ASP A 49 -1.14 -5.15 -9.57
CA ASP A 49 -1.64 -4.07 -10.44
C ASP A 49 -0.53 -3.05 -10.76
N LYS A 50 -0.42 -2.69 -12.05
CA LYS A 50 0.56 -1.69 -12.53
C LYS A 50 0.41 -0.33 -11.85
N ARG A 51 -0.82 0.04 -11.51
CA ARG A 51 -1.14 1.25 -10.74
C ARG A 51 -1.82 0.82 -9.45
N ARG A 52 -1.50 1.48 -8.34
CA ARG A 52 -2.10 1.18 -7.04
C ARG A 52 -3.63 1.38 -7.13
N PRO A 53 -4.44 0.31 -6.97
CA PRO A 53 -5.89 0.43 -7.04
C PRO A 53 -6.44 1.28 -5.90
N GLU A 54 -7.66 1.78 -6.06
CA GLU A 54 -8.34 2.51 -5.00
C GLU A 54 -8.78 1.60 -3.86
N ARG A 55 -8.53 2.06 -2.63
CA ARG A 55 -8.96 1.42 -1.37
C ARG A 55 -8.75 -0.12 -1.34
N PRO A 56 -7.57 -0.63 -1.72
CA PRO A 56 -7.37 -2.06 -1.95
C PRO A 56 -7.48 -2.88 -0.66
N MET A 57 -7.04 -2.33 0.47
CA MET A 57 -7.18 -2.99 1.78
C MET A 57 -8.66 -3.13 2.19
N ASP A 58 -9.49 -2.12 1.91
CA ASP A 58 -10.91 -2.16 2.24
C ASP A 58 -11.62 -3.21 1.39
N ARG A 59 -11.39 -3.18 0.07
CA ARG A 59 -11.94 -4.18 -0.87
C ARG A 59 -11.47 -5.61 -0.54
N LEU A 60 -10.20 -5.79 -0.20
CA LEU A 60 -9.68 -7.09 0.25
C LEU A 60 -10.39 -7.56 1.52
N ARG A 61 -10.65 -6.67 2.48
CA ARG A 61 -11.35 -7.02 3.73
C ARG A 61 -12.83 -7.34 3.53
N GLU A 62 -13.47 -6.87 2.46
CA GLU A 62 -14.83 -7.27 2.10
C GLU A 62 -14.90 -8.77 1.74
N ARG A 63 -13.89 -9.30 1.03
CA ARG A 63 -13.82 -10.73 0.67
C ARG A 63 -13.06 -11.59 1.67
N PHE A 64 -11.96 -11.06 2.21
CA PHE A 64 -11.04 -11.72 3.15
C PHE A 64 -11.01 -10.91 4.46
N PRO A 65 -11.99 -11.08 5.36
CA PRO A 65 -12.14 -10.27 6.59
C PRO A 65 -10.90 -10.24 7.49
N HIS A 66 -10.03 -11.24 7.32
CA HIS A 66 -8.84 -11.48 8.11
C HIS A 66 -7.54 -11.10 7.37
N THR A 67 -7.60 -10.16 6.44
CA THR A 67 -6.40 -9.63 5.78
C THR A 67 -5.53 -8.84 6.76
N LEU A 68 -4.31 -9.33 7.00
CA LEU A 68 -3.35 -8.78 7.95
C LEU A 68 -2.35 -7.82 7.29
N GLN A 69 -1.92 -8.14 6.08
CA GLN A 69 -0.89 -7.39 5.37
C GLN A 69 -1.28 -7.22 3.90
N LEU A 70 -1.02 -6.03 3.38
CA LEU A 70 -1.10 -5.70 1.96
C LEU A 70 0.28 -5.21 1.50
N GLU A 71 0.78 -5.81 0.45
CA GLU A 71 2.01 -5.44 -0.26
C GLU A 71 1.68 -5.15 -1.73
N PHE A 72 2.39 -4.19 -2.34
CA PHE A 72 2.26 -3.91 -3.76
C PHE A 72 3.54 -4.31 -4.46
N ALA A 73 3.41 -5.20 -5.44
CA ALA A 73 4.49 -5.71 -6.27
C ALA A 73 4.08 -5.65 -7.75
N PRO A 74 3.95 -4.43 -8.32
CA PRO A 74 3.50 -4.22 -9.70
C PRO A 74 4.32 -5.03 -10.72
N ASP A 75 3.61 -5.79 -11.56
CA ASP A 75 4.21 -6.62 -12.60
C ASP A 75 4.98 -5.75 -13.62
N GLY A 76 6.23 -6.12 -13.88
CA GLY A 76 7.16 -5.36 -14.72
C GLY A 76 8.11 -4.45 -13.96
N GLY A 77 8.13 -4.53 -12.62
CA GLY A 77 8.96 -3.67 -11.79
C GLY A 77 8.42 -2.26 -11.85
N GLY A 78 7.26 -2.03 -11.21
CA GLY A 78 6.78 -0.66 -11.01
C GLY A 78 7.90 0.16 -10.41
N SER A 79 8.04 1.39 -10.94
CA SER A 79 9.17 2.29 -10.73
C SER A 79 9.76 2.07 -9.35
N ASP A 80 11.07 1.84 -9.28
CA ASP A 80 11.82 2.04 -8.06
C ASP A 80 11.59 3.49 -7.64
N THR A 81 10.47 3.70 -6.95
CA THR A 81 10.13 4.91 -6.23
C THR A 81 10.96 4.89 -4.96
N SER A 82 12.24 4.53 -5.06
CA SER A 82 13.30 5.32 -4.45
C SER A 82 12.78 6.75 -4.44
N VAL A 83 12.46 7.22 -3.23
CA VAL A 83 12.11 8.60 -3.00
C VAL A 83 13.24 9.35 -3.65
N ARG A 84 13.01 9.91 -4.85
CA ARG A 84 14.00 10.75 -5.48
C ARG A 84 14.17 11.84 -4.44
N ALA A 85 15.35 11.92 -3.84
CA ALA A 85 15.62 12.92 -2.83
C ALA A 85 15.55 14.25 -3.58
N VAL A 86 14.36 14.82 -3.61
CA VAL A 86 14.09 16.12 -4.19
C VAL A 86 14.56 17.10 -3.14
N ASP A 87 15.52 17.94 -3.51
CA ASP A 87 15.91 19.04 -2.65
C ASP A 87 14.76 20.06 -2.63
N ILE A 88 13.94 19.98 -1.59
CA ILE A 88 12.76 20.85 -1.44
C ILE A 88 13.17 22.32 -1.34
N SER A 89 14.44 22.62 -1.02
CA SER A 89 14.91 24.00 -0.90
C SER A 89 15.02 24.74 -2.24
N VAL A 90 15.07 24.01 -3.37
CA VAL A 90 15.14 24.58 -4.72
C VAL A 90 13.82 24.56 -5.47
N LEU A 91 12.78 23.92 -4.93
CA LEU A 91 11.46 23.88 -5.54
C LEU A 91 10.50 24.91 -4.95
N SER A 92 9.72 25.55 -5.82
CA SER A 92 8.56 26.32 -5.39
C SER A 92 7.46 25.41 -4.81
N PRO A 93 6.56 25.93 -3.95
CA PRO A 93 5.43 25.16 -3.44
C PRO A 93 4.55 24.54 -4.53
N VAL A 94 4.43 25.21 -5.68
CA VAL A 94 3.70 24.71 -6.84
C VAL A 94 4.39 23.47 -7.40
N GLU A 95 5.71 23.54 -7.64
CA GLU A 95 6.50 22.42 -8.17
C GLU A 95 6.49 21.22 -7.23
N VAL A 96 6.63 21.44 -5.91
CA VAL A 96 6.53 20.38 -4.90
C VAL A 96 5.18 19.68 -4.99
N THR A 97 4.10 20.43 -5.12
CA THR A 97 2.74 19.88 -5.15
C THR A 97 2.47 19.14 -6.46
N THR A 98 2.91 19.65 -7.61
CA THR A 98 2.75 18.96 -8.90
C THR A 98 3.58 17.69 -8.98
N SER A 99 4.82 17.69 -8.46
CA SER A 99 5.63 16.47 -8.36
C SER A 99 5.01 15.44 -7.42
N PHE A 100 4.31 15.88 -6.36
CA PHE A 100 3.55 14.96 -5.52
C PHE A 100 2.39 14.31 -6.28
N ILE A 101 1.67 15.06 -7.14
CA ILE A 101 0.61 14.50 -8.00
C ILE A 101 1.18 13.44 -8.93
N GLU A 102 2.28 13.73 -9.62
CA GLU A 102 2.98 12.77 -10.47
C GLU A 102 3.34 11.50 -9.69
N TYR A 103 3.90 11.68 -8.50
CA TYR A 103 4.30 10.59 -7.63
C TYR A 103 3.13 9.68 -7.20
N VAL A 104 2.00 10.25 -6.77
CA VAL A 104 0.87 9.45 -6.25
C VAL A 104 -0.04 8.90 -7.34
N SER A 105 -0.17 9.61 -8.46
CA SER A 105 -1.09 9.25 -9.55
C SER A 105 -0.41 8.46 -10.67
N GLY A 106 0.91 8.61 -10.83
CA GLY A 106 1.67 8.07 -11.96
C GLY A 106 1.50 8.85 -13.26
N SER A 107 0.97 10.08 -13.20
CA SER A 107 0.79 10.97 -14.36
C SER A 107 0.98 12.44 -13.96
N ASP A 108 1.43 13.26 -14.90
CA ASP A 108 1.60 14.71 -14.68
C ASP A 108 0.29 15.38 -14.22
N ALA A 109 0.43 16.41 -13.39
CA ALA A 109 -0.68 17.28 -13.05
C ALA A 109 -1.25 17.94 -14.31
N THR A 110 -2.57 17.94 -14.43
CA THR A 110 -3.25 18.63 -15.53
C THR A 110 -3.06 20.15 -15.44
N GLU A 111 -3.28 20.86 -16.55
CA GLU A 111 -3.26 22.34 -16.56
C GLU A 111 -4.25 22.92 -15.55
N PHE A 112 -5.42 22.29 -15.40
CA PHE A 112 -6.45 22.69 -14.44
C PHE A 112 -6.00 22.51 -12.99
N GLU A 113 -5.43 21.35 -12.65
CA GLU A 113 -4.89 21.11 -11.30
C GLU A 113 -3.73 22.06 -10.98
N THR A 114 -2.85 22.31 -11.95
CA THR A 114 -1.74 23.24 -11.80
C THR A 114 -2.23 24.66 -11.52
N ALA A 115 -3.26 25.13 -12.24
CA ALA A 115 -3.86 26.44 -12.00
C ALA A 115 -4.53 26.54 -10.61
N LEU A 116 -5.19 25.47 -10.15
CA LEU A 116 -5.78 25.41 -8.81
C LEU A 116 -4.73 25.50 -7.71
N ILE A 117 -3.61 24.77 -7.86
CA ILE A 117 -2.49 24.80 -6.92
C ILE A 117 -1.89 26.21 -6.86
N GLN A 118 -1.66 26.84 -8.01
CA GLN A 118 -1.16 28.23 -8.07
C GLN A 118 -2.06 29.20 -7.31
N GLN A 119 -3.38 29.13 -7.54
CA GLN A 119 -4.34 29.98 -6.82
C GLN A 119 -4.36 29.71 -5.31
N ALA A 120 -4.22 28.46 -4.88
CA ALA A 120 -4.17 28.11 -3.46
C ALA A 120 -2.90 28.65 -2.80
N VAL A 121 -1.74 28.48 -3.44
CA VAL A 121 -0.45 28.99 -2.94
C VAL A 121 -0.46 30.52 -2.85
N GLU A 122 -0.98 31.21 -3.87
CA GLU A 122 -1.05 32.67 -3.87
C GLU A 122 -1.97 33.19 -2.75
N ARG A 123 -3.11 32.54 -2.50
CA ARG A 123 -4.01 32.93 -1.42
C ARG A 123 -3.34 32.86 -0.05
N VAL A 124 -2.65 31.75 0.25
CA VAL A 124 -1.95 31.59 1.54
C VAL A 124 -0.86 32.65 1.69
N ARG A 125 -0.12 32.95 0.62
CA ARG A 125 0.94 33.97 0.64
C ARG A 125 0.43 35.38 0.93
N LEU A 126 -0.77 35.72 0.47
CA LEU A 126 -1.38 37.04 0.72
C LEU A 126 -1.91 37.16 2.15
N ASP A 127 -2.39 36.05 2.74
CA ASP A 127 -2.93 36.04 4.11
C ASP A 127 -1.82 36.11 5.19
N GLU A 128 -0.59 35.68 4.90
CA GLU A 128 0.55 35.75 5.84
C GLU A 128 1.16 37.17 5.99
N VAL A 129 0.77 38.12 5.13
CA VAL A 129 1.33 39.49 5.10
C VAL A 129 0.48 40.48 5.92
N ILE A 130 -0.60 40.03 6.55
CA ILE A 130 -1.54 40.85 7.34
C ILE A 130 -1.32 40.70 8.85
#